data_AF-A0A7Y7CXJ2-F1
#
_entry.id   AF-A0A7Y7CXJ2-F1
#
_cell.length_a   1.000
_cell.length_b   1.000
_cell.length_c   1.000
_cell.angle_alpha   90.00
_cell.angle_beta   90.00
_cell.angle_gamma   90.00
#
_symmetry.space_group_name_H-M   'P 1'
#
loop_
_entity.id
_entity.type
_entity.pdbx_description
1 polymer ?
#
loop_
_entity_poly.entity_id
_entity_poly.type
_entity_poly.pdbx_seq_one_letter_code
_entity_poly.pdbx_strand_id
1 'polypeptide(L)'
;MKKPKNAPKVRLSGEKSSPQNRLRSELYRFAHERLDEASEQGMHFEVIALCDMLITDRVEAYCQYLLHNEDMQFETMSANLAIEALEVALKDSATDVKESGELKAMSKRLRDFANARNTCLHSFILVKNAAKDVSLAERIAFLEETAEEGYVLVREIDAFVRARINL
;
A
#
# COMPACT_ATOMS: atom_id res chain seq x y z
N MET A 1 -12.50 -4.57 -18.31
CA MET A 1 -11.39 -4.78 -19.27
C MET A 1 -11.26 -6.27 -19.59
N LYS A 2 -11.18 -6.67 -20.86
CA LYS A 2 -10.90 -8.07 -21.24
C LYS A 2 -9.42 -8.37 -20.98
N LYS A 3 -9.10 -9.29 -20.07
CA LYS A 3 -7.73 -9.73 -19.79
C LYS A 3 -7.33 -10.86 -20.76
N PRO A 4 -6.15 -10.83 -21.39
CA PRO A 4 -5.63 -11.98 -22.13
C PRO A 4 -5.40 -13.17 -21.16
N LYS A 5 -5.84 -14.37 -21.55
CA LYS A 5 -5.89 -15.57 -20.68
C LYS A 5 -4.54 -16.02 -20.12
N ASN A 6 -3.41 -15.63 -20.73
CA ASN A 6 -2.07 -16.13 -20.40
C ASN A 6 -1.04 -15.02 -20.09
N ALA A 7 -1.47 -13.77 -19.84
CA ALA A 7 -0.52 -12.73 -19.47
C ALA A 7 -0.13 -12.86 -17.98
N PRO A 8 1.15 -12.60 -17.64
CA PRO A 8 1.57 -12.40 -16.26
C PRO A 8 0.63 -11.40 -15.56
N LYS A 9 0.19 -11.75 -14.36
CA LYS A 9 -0.72 -10.90 -13.55
C LYS A 9 0.03 -9.97 -12.59
N VAL A 10 1.34 -9.88 -12.75
CA VAL A 10 2.21 -9.00 -11.98
C VAL A 10 2.18 -7.59 -12.56
N ARG A 11 2.63 -6.64 -11.75
CA ARG A 11 2.90 -5.27 -12.18
C ARG A 11 3.83 -5.27 -13.41
N LEU A 12 3.65 -4.33 -14.34
CA LEU A 12 4.55 -4.19 -15.50
C LEU A 12 5.82 -3.44 -15.09
N SER A 13 6.98 -3.89 -15.60
CA SER A 13 8.26 -3.27 -15.32
C SER A 13 8.27 -1.82 -15.81
N GLY A 14 9.01 -0.97 -15.11
CA GLY A 14 9.21 0.41 -15.54
C GLY A 14 10.15 0.47 -16.74
N GLU A 15 9.72 1.09 -17.84
CA GLU A 15 10.56 1.36 -19.00
C GLU A 15 10.47 2.83 -19.40
N LYS A 16 11.62 3.51 -19.48
CA LYS A 16 11.69 4.95 -19.75
C LYS A 16 10.97 5.28 -21.06
N SER A 17 10.12 6.31 -21.00
CA SER A 17 9.31 6.78 -22.16
C SER A 17 8.27 5.79 -22.71
N SER A 18 8.06 4.63 -22.07
CA SER A 18 7.01 3.70 -22.50
C SER A 18 5.60 4.30 -22.32
N PRO A 19 4.62 3.89 -23.15
CA PRO A 19 3.21 4.23 -22.93
C PRO A 19 2.72 3.89 -21.51
N GLN A 20 3.21 2.78 -20.95
CA GLN A 20 2.83 2.29 -19.62
C GLN A 20 3.40 3.20 -18.51
N ASN A 21 4.63 3.71 -18.65
CA ASN A 21 5.18 4.67 -17.69
C ASN A 21 4.45 6.02 -17.74
N ARG A 22 4.02 6.47 -18.92
CA ARG A 22 3.17 7.67 -19.05
C ARG A 22 1.82 7.47 -18.35
N LEU A 23 1.13 6.37 -18.64
CA LEU A 23 -0.12 6.02 -17.97
C LEU A 23 0.05 5.92 -16.45
N ARG A 24 1.12 5.28 -15.97
CA ARG A 24 1.41 5.21 -14.53
C ARG A 24 1.55 6.60 -13.93
N SER A 25 2.25 7.51 -14.60
CA SER A 25 2.40 8.90 -14.12
C SER A 25 1.05 9.62 -14.04
N GLU A 26 0.17 9.43 -15.02
CA GLU A 26 -1.19 9.98 -15.00
C GLU A 26 -2.03 9.42 -13.86
N LEU A 27 -2.00 8.09 -13.66
CA LEU A 27 -2.75 7.41 -12.60
C LEU A 27 -2.27 7.82 -11.20
N TYR A 28 -0.96 7.92 -10.99
CA TYR A 28 -0.38 8.38 -9.74
C TYR A 28 -0.76 9.82 -9.45
N ARG A 29 -0.65 10.72 -10.44
CA ARG A 29 -1.05 12.12 -10.27
C ARG A 29 -2.52 12.21 -9.86
N PHE A 30 -3.41 11.53 -10.58
CA PHE A 30 -4.83 11.51 -10.24
C PHE A 30 -5.09 10.97 -8.82
N ALA A 31 -4.44 9.86 -8.43
CA ALA A 31 -4.62 9.28 -7.11
C ALA A 31 -4.14 10.20 -5.98
N HIS A 32 -3.01 10.90 -6.16
CA HIS A 32 -2.51 11.87 -5.20
C HIS A 32 -3.38 13.13 -5.12
N GLU A 33 -3.79 13.69 -6.26
CA GLU A 33 -4.74 14.83 -6.29
C GLU A 33 -6.03 14.47 -5.56
N ARG A 34 -6.57 13.27 -5.79
CA ARG A 34 -7.78 12.80 -5.11
C ARG A 34 -7.57 12.55 -3.61
N LEU A 35 -6.39 12.07 -3.23
CA LEU A 35 -6.03 11.85 -1.83
C LEU A 35 -6.00 13.18 -1.07
N ASP A 36 -5.41 14.21 -1.66
CA ASP A 36 -5.34 15.55 -1.07
C ASP A 36 -6.75 16.16 -0.94
N GLU A 37 -7.57 16.10 -2.00
CA GLU A 37 -8.96 16.56 -1.96
C GLU A 37 -9.80 15.84 -0.89
N ALA A 38 -9.66 14.50 -0.80
CA ALA A 38 -10.39 13.69 0.16
C ALA A 38 -9.95 14.01 1.60
N SER A 39 -8.65 14.26 1.81
CA SER A 39 -8.10 14.66 3.10
C SER A 39 -8.64 16.02 3.54
N GLU A 40 -8.61 17.02 2.66
CA GLU A 40 -9.14 18.37 2.93
C GLU A 40 -10.64 18.37 3.27
N GLN A 41 -11.40 17.45 2.67
CA GLN A 41 -12.84 17.31 2.88
C GLN A 41 -13.21 16.39 4.05
N GLY A 42 -12.25 15.82 4.77
CA GLY A 42 -12.51 14.86 5.86
C GLY A 42 -13.16 13.56 5.39
N MET A 43 -12.92 13.14 4.14
CA MET A 43 -13.44 11.91 3.55
C MET A 43 -12.59 10.70 4.00
N HIS A 44 -12.54 10.45 5.31
CA HIS A 44 -11.55 9.53 5.91
C HIS A 44 -11.60 8.09 5.37
N PHE A 45 -12.79 7.56 5.04
CA PHE A 45 -12.89 6.25 4.39
C PHE A 45 -12.22 6.20 3.02
N GLU A 46 -12.36 7.28 2.24
CA GLU A 46 -11.76 7.39 0.91
C GLU A 46 -10.24 7.60 1.02
N VAL A 47 -9.79 8.43 1.95
CA VAL A 47 -8.36 8.61 2.28
C VAL A 47 -7.73 7.25 2.59
N ILE A 48 -8.34 6.47 3.48
CA ILE A 48 -7.84 5.14 3.85
C ILE A 48 -7.76 4.21 2.63
N ALA A 49 -8.77 4.21 1.75
CA ALA A 49 -8.78 3.38 0.56
C ALA A 49 -7.70 3.79 -0.46
N LEU A 50 -7.50 5.09 -0.68
CA LEU A 50 -6.46 5.63 -1.55
C LEU A 50 -5.06 5.33 -1.01
N CYS A 51 -4.85 5.49 0.29
CA CYS A 51 -3.60 5.15 0.96
C CYS A 51 -3.27 3.66 0.82
N ASP A 52 -4.24 2.77 1.04
CA ASP A 52 -4.04 1.32 0.87
C ASP A 52 -3.61 0.96 -0.56
N MET A 53 -4.24 1.58 -1.56
CA MET A 53 -3.90 1.38 -2.98
C MET A 53 -2.48 1.87 -3.30
N LEU A 54 -2.11 3.07 -2.86
CA LEU A 54 -0.80 3.66 -3.11
C LEU A 54 0.32 2.88 -2.41
N ILE A 55 0.12 2.52 -1.14
CA ILE A 55 1.05 1.68 -0.37
C ILE A 55 1.26 0.34 -1.08
N THR A 56 0.17 -0.31 -1.49
CA THR A 56 0.22 -1.61 -2.18
C THR A 56 1.03 -1.51 -3.47
N ASP A 57 0.81 -0.51 -4.34
CA ASP A 57 1.61 -0.38 -5.57
C ASP A 57 3.10 -0.13 -5.26
N ARG A 58 3.42 0.66 -4.24
CA ARG A 58 4.83 0.91 -3.86
C ARG A 58 5.54 -0.36 -3.41
N VAL A 59 4.88 -1.17 -2.58
CA VAL A 59 5.42 -2.45 -2.14
C VAL A 59 5.59 -3.40 -3.32
N GLU A 60 4.57 -3.52 -4.18
CA GLU A 60 4.63 -4.36 -5.38
C GLU A 60 5.70 -3.91 -6.37
N ALA A 61 5.92 -2.60 -6.53
CA ALA A 61 6.99 -2.06 -7.35
C ALA A 61 8.36 -2.54 -6.86
N TYR A 62 8.57 -2.63 -5.54
CA TYR A 62 9.82 -3.10 -4.99
C TYR A 62 9.98 -4.61 -5.08
N CYS A 63 8.92 -5.37 -4.78
CA CYS A 63 8.89 -6.82 -5.03
C CYS A 63 9.27 -7.13 -6.47
N GLN A 64 8.67 -6.43 -7.43
CA GLN A 64 8.96 -6.61 -8.84
C GLN A 64 10.42 -6.29 -9.19
N TYR A 65 10.98 -5.23 -8.62
CA TYR A 65 12.37 -4.87 -8.86
C TYR A 65 13.33 -5.97 -8.38
N LEU A 66 13.07 -6.55 -7.19
CA LEU A 66 13.86 -7.64 -6.63
C LEU A 66 13.72 -8.93 -7.46
N LEU A 67 12.49 -9.25 -7.88
CA LEU A 67 12.16 -10.51 -8.56
C LEU A 67 12.17 -10.41 -10.08
N HIS A 68 12.70 -9.33 -10.66
CA HIS A 68 12.57 -9.04 -12.09
C HIS A 68 13.07 -10.19 -13.00
N ASN A 69 14.02 -10.98 -12.50
CA ASN A 69 14.64 -12.11 -13.22
C ASN A 69 14.25 -13.48 -12.65
N GLU A 70 13.29 -13.54 -11.73
CA GLU A 70 12.84 -14.78 -11.10
C GLU A 70 11.47 -15.23 -11.63
N ASP A 71 11.22 -16.54 -11.64
CA ASP A 71 9.91 -17.10 -12.00
C ASP A 71 8.82 -16.77 -10.94
N MET A 72 9.23 -16.26 -9.78
CA MET A 72 8.33 -15.92 -8.68
C MET A 72 7.53 -14.66 -9.02
N GLN A 73 6.20 -14.83 -9.13
CA GLN A 73 5.27 -13.78 -9.48
C GLN A 73 4.17 -13.66 -8.41
N PHE A 74 4.01 -12.48 -7.83
CA PHE A 74 2.92 -12.18 -6.89
C PHE A 74 1.81 -11.42 -7.63
N GLU A 75 0.58 -11.98 -7.64
CA GLU A 75 -0.60 -11.23 -8.09
C GLU A 75 -0.83 -10.03 -7.18
N THR A 76 -1.53 -8.99 -7.63
CA THR A 76 -1.85 -7.84 -6.76
C THR A 76 -2.61 -8.26 -5.52
N MET A 77 -2.16 -7.84 -4.34
CA MET A 77 -2.68 -8.30 -3.04
C MET A 77 -3.14 -7.12 -2.17
N SER A 78 -3.73 -7.39 -1.00
CA SER A 78 -3.90 -6.35 0.02
C SER A 78 -2.55 -5.94 0.61
N ALA A 79 -2.44 -4.74 1.20
CA ALA A 79 -1.19 -4.24 1.75
C ALA A 79 -0.48 -5.24 2.69
N ASN A 80 -1.20 -5.93 3.58
CA ASN A 80 -0.60 -6.96 4.46
C ASN A 80 0.10 -8.08 3.68
N LEU A 81 -0.58 -8.63 2.67
CA LEU A 81 -0.05 -9.71 1.86
C LEU A 81 1.09 -9.23 0.96
N ALA A 82 1.03 -7.98 0.48
CA ALA A 82 2.12 -7.37 -0.27
C ALA A 82 3.38 -7.21 0.59
N ILE A 83 3.25 -6.81 1.86
CA ILE A 83 4.38 -6.70 2.81
C ILE A 83 5.02 -8.06 3.07
N GLU A 84 4.21 -9.10 3.27
CA GLU A 84 4.70 -10.47 3.44
C GLU A 84 5.47 -10.95 2.19
N ALA A 85 4.93 -10.68 1.00
CA ALA A 85 5.59 -10.98 -0.26
C ALA A 85 6.93 -10.25 -0.40
N LEU A 86 7.01 -8.99 0.03
CA LEU A 86 8.26 -8.22 0.05
C LEU A 86 9.30 -8.84 0.99
N GLU A 87 8.92 -9.21 2.21
CA GLU A 87 9.83 -9.84 3.17
C GLU A 87 10.36 -11.21 2.69
N VAL A 88 9.57 -11.93 1.89
CA VAL A 88 10.01 -13.14 1.18
C VAL A 88 11.02 -12.77 0.09
N ALA A 89 10.68 -11.84 -0.81
CA ALA A 89 11.56 -11.42 -1.91
C ALA A 89 12.92 -10.90 -1.42
N LEU A 90 12.93 -10.16 -0.30
CA LEU A 90 14.15 -9.63 0.29
C LEU A 90 15.06 -10.70 0.90
N LYS A 91 14.54 -11.89 1.23
CA LYS A 91 15.33 -12.96 1.85
C LYS A 91 16.51 -13.37 0.96
N ASP A 92 16.24 -13.46 -0.33
CA ASP A 92 17.15 -14.06 -1.30
C ASP A 92 17.86 -12.99 -2.16
N SER A 93 17.30 -11.77 -2.23
CA SER A 93 17.82 -10.69 -3.10
C SER A 93 18.46 -9.49 -2.37
N ALA A 94 18.13 -9.23 -1.09
CA ALA A 94 18.63 -8.06 -0.36
C ALA A 94 18.54 -8.26 1.17
N THR A 95 19.35 -9.17 1.71
CA THR A 95 19.33 -9.56 3.13
C THR A 95 19.69 -8.39 4.06
N ASP A 96 20.57 -7.48 3.64
CA ASP A 96 20.94 -6.27 4.37
C ASP A 96 19.72 -5.34 4.58
N VAL A 97 18.90 -5.15 3.54
CA VAL A 97 17.66 -4.39 3.64
C VAL A 97 16.65 -5.11 4.53
N LYS A 98 16.54 -6.45 4.41
CA LYS A 98 15.67 -7.27 5.26
C LYS A 98 15.98 -7.12 6.75
N GLU A 99 17.26 -7.07 7.09
CA GLU A 99 17.72 -6.99 8.47
C GLU A 99 17.73 -5.55 9.02
N SER A 100 17.59 -4.55 8.14
CA SER A 100 17.61 -3.14 8.50
C SER A 100 16.54 -2.76 9.54
N GLY A 101 16.93 -1.90 10.49
CA GLY A 101 15.99 -1.33 11.46
C GLY A 101 14.91 -0.46 10.82
N GLU A 102 15.26 0.21 9.71
CA GLU A 102 14.35 1.03 8.91
C GLU A 102 13.18 0.19 8.36
N LEU A 103 13.46 -0.91 7.66
CA LEU A 103 12.41 -1.78 7.14
C LEU A 103 11.59 -2.40 8.27
N LYS A 104 12.21 -2.88 9.33
CA LYS A 104 11.48 -3.47 10.47
C LYS A 104 10.47 -2.49 11.09
N ALA A 105 10.89 -1.24 11.28
CA ALA A 105 10.02 -0.19 11.80
C ALA A 105 8.88 0.14 10.82
N MET A 106 9.20 0.29 9.53
CA MET A 106 8.22 0.58 8.49
C MET A 106 7.21 -0.57 8.30
N SER A 107 7.68 -1.82 8.20
CA SER A 107 6.82 -3.00 8.10
C SER A 107 5.88 -3.15 9.30
N LYS A 108 6.33 -2.78 10.51
CA LYS A 108 5.44 -2.76 11.67
C LYS A 108 4.30 -1.75 11.48
N ARG A 109 4.62 -0.51 11.12
CA ARG A 109 3.60 0.55 10.91
C ARG A 109 2.65 0.22 9.77
N LEU A 110 3.15 -0.31 8.66
CA LEU A 110 2.33 -0.74 7.54
C LEU A 110 1.33 -1.86 7.94
N ARG A 111 1.76 -2.82 8.77
CA ARG A 111 0.86 -3.86 9.33
C ARG A 111 -0.17 -3.28 10.29
N ASP A 112 0.26 -2.36 11.16
CA ASP A 112 -0.64 -1.68 12.10
C ASP A 112 -1.72 -0.89 11.34
N PHE A 113 -1.32 -0.14 10.31
CA PHE A 113 -2.24 0.54 9.39
C PHE A 113 -3.18 -0.43 8.68
N ALA A 114 -2.67 -1.53 8.11
CA ALA A 114 -3.53 -2.51 7.42
C ALA A 114 -4.59 -3.14 8.35
N ASN A 115 -4.22 -3.41 9.61
CA ASN A 115 -5.16 -3.90 10.63
C ASN A 115 -6.19 -2.84 11.03
N ALA A 116 -5.74 -1.59 11.23
CA ALA A 116 -6.62 -0.45 11.53
C ALA A 116 -7.58 -0.17 10.38
N ARG A 117 -7.09 -0.18 9.13
CA ARG A 117 -7.88 -0.08 7.90
C ARG A 117 -8.95 -1.16 7.84
N ASN A 118 -8.59 -2.43 8.08
CA ASN A 118 -9.58 -3.52 8.07
C ASN A 118 -10.66 -3.31 9.13
N THR A 119 -10.26 -2.82 10.31
CA THR A 119 -11.20 -2.47 11.38
C THR A 119 -12.14 -1.35 10.94
N CYS A 120 -11.61 -0.28 10.35
CA CYS A 120 -12.39 0.83 9.81
C CYS A 120 -13.36 0.37 8.70
N LEU A 121 -12.88 -0.32 7.67
CA LEU A 121 -13.71 -0.66 6.51
C LEU A 121 -14.73 -1.78 6.78
N HIS A 122 -14.43 -2.71 7.69
CA HIS A 122 -15.27 -3.88 7.90
C HIS A 122 -16.01 -3.89 9.24
N SER A 123 -15.54 -3.16 10.26
CA SER A 123 -16.14 -3.18 11.60
C SER A 123 -16.83 -1.88 12.01
N PHE A 124 -16.77 -0.81 11.21
CA PHE A 124 -17.36 0.49 11.58
C PHE A 124 -18.85 0.41 11.92
N ILE A 125 -19.64 -0.33 11.13
CA ILE A 125 -21.07 -0.54 11.37
C ILE A 125 -21.38 -1.75 12.26
N LEU A 126 -20.36 -2.51 12.66
CA LEU A 126 -20.56 -3.73 13.45
C LEU A 126 -20.55 -3.41 14.94
N VAL A 127 -21.59 -3.89 15.64
CA VAL A 127 -21.68 -3.90 17.10
C VAL A 127 -21.37 -5.32 17.57
N LYS A 128 -20.18 -5.51 18.13
CA LYS A 128 -19.70 -6.80 18.67
C LYS A 128 -19.73 -6.73 20.19
N ASN A 129 -19.90 -7.86 20.88
CA ASN A 129 -19.83 -7.89 22.35
C ASN A 129 -18.53 -7.27 22.91
N ALA A 130 -17.40 -7.47 22.21
CA ALA A 130 -16.10 -6.91 22.58
C ALA A 130 -15.99 -5.37 22.39
N ALA A 131 -16.92 -4.74 21.67
CA ALA A 131 -16.89 -3.32 21.32
C ALA A 131 -18.30 -2.69 21.39
N LYS A 132 -19.16 -3.21 22.28
CA LYS A 132 -20.58 -2.82 22.38
C LYS A 132 -20.78 -1.40 22.92
N ASP A 133 -19.80 -0.92 23.69
CA ASP A 133 -19.83 0.38 24.34
C ASP A 133 -19.04 1.45 23.54
N VAL A 134 -18.49 1.08 22.37
CA VAL A 134 -17.75 2.02 21.51
C VAL A 134 -18.74 2.90 20.74
N SER A 135 -18.74 4.18 21.08
CA SER A 135 -19.61 5.21 20.51
C SER A 135 -19.29 5.53 19.05
N LEU A 136 -20.19 6.27 18.39
CA LEU A 136 -19.95 6.81 17.06
C LEU A 136 -18.74 7.76 17.04
N ALA A 137 -18.61 8.62 18.06
CA ALA A 137 -17.52 9.58 18.15
C ALA A 137 -16.15 8.89 18.22
N GLU A 138 -16.03 7.85 19.05
CA GLU A 138 -14.80 7.04 19.14
C GLU A 138 -14.47 6.33 17.82
N ARG A 139 -15.48 5.87 17.08
CA ARG A 139 -15.30 5.25 15.76
C ARG A 139 -14.83 6.26 14.72
N ILE A 140 -15.35 7.48 14.76
CA ILE A 140 -14.91 8.56 13.87
C ILE A 140 -13.48 8.99 14.20
N ALA A 141 -13.14 9.15 15.48
CA ALA A 141 -11.78 9.47 15.90
C ALA A 141 -10.77 8.40 15.45
N PHE A 142 -11.11 7.11 15.61
CA PHE A 142 -10.26 6.03 15.11
C PHE A 142 -10.11 6.04 13.58
N LEU A 143 -11.16 6.43 12.85
CA LEU A 143 -11.13 6.57 11.41
C LEU A 143 -10.21 7.72 10.97
N GLU A 144 -10.27 8.85 11.68
CA GLU A 144 -9.38 10.02 11.52
C GLU A 144 -7.92 9.63 11.73
N GLU A 145 -7.60 9.04 12.88
CA GLU A 145 -6.24 8.60 13.22
C GLU A 145 -5.69 7.61 12.17
N THR A 146 -6.54 6.68 11.71
CA THR A 146 -6.14 5.71 10.67
C THR A 146 -5.88 6.40 9.33
N ALA A 147 -6.69 7.39 8.96
CA ALA A 147 -6.53 8.14 7.72
C ALA A 147 -5.24 8.97 7.73
N GLU A 148 -4.94 9.65 8.84
CA GLU A 148 -3.71 10.44 9.04
C GLU A 148 -2.46 9.57 8.95
N GLU A 149 -2.43 8.43 9.67
CA GLU A 149 -1.30 7.50 9.61
C GLU A 149 -1.10 6.93 8.20
N GLY A 150 -2.19 6.59 7.50
CA GLY A 150 -2.14 6.15 6.12
C GLY A 150 -1.51 7.19 5.19
N TYR A 151 -1.91 8.46 5.35
CA TYR A 151 -1.39 9.57 4.55
C TYR A 151 0.12 9.76 4.74
N VAL A 152 0.60 9.65 5.99
CA VAL A 152 2.03 9.69 6.31
C VAL A 152 2.76 8.50 5.68
N LEU A 153 2.23 7.28 5.83
CA LEU A 153 2.86 6.07 5.34
C LEU A 153 3.01 6.02 3.82
N VAL A 154 2.08 6.60 3.06
CA VAL A 154 2.20 6.74 1.60
C VAL A 154 3.50 7.43 1.20
N ARG A 155 3.85 8.53 1.89
CA ARG A 155 5.06 9.30 1.60
C ARG A 155 6.32 8.54 2.01
N GLU A 156 6.29 7.87 3.16
CA GLU A 156 7.43 7.12 3.67
C GLU A 156 7.76 5.91 2.81
N ILE A 157 6.75 5.11 2.41
CA ILE A 157 7.00 3.95 1.56
C ILE A 157 7.42 4.35 0.15
N ASP A 158 6.89 5.44 -0.41
CA ASP A 158 7.35 5.95 -1.70
C ASP A 158 8.82 6.36 -1.63
N ALA A 159 9.21 7.12 -0.61
CA ALA A 159 10.60 7.53 -0.39
C ALA A 159 11.53 6.32 -0.20
N PHE A 160 11.14 5.36 0.66
CA PHE A 160 11.89 4.14 0.92
C PHE A 160 12.16 3.35 -0.37
N VAL A 161 11.13 3.20 -1.21
CA VAL A 161 11.23 2.42 -2.44
C VAL A 161 12.00 3.18 -3.51
N ARG A 162 11.80 4.50 -3.67
CA ARG A 162 12.57 5.31 -4.63
C ARG A 162 14.07 5.33 -4.34
N ALA A 163 14.46 5.27 -3.07
CA ALA A 163 15.87 5.16 -2.70
C ALA A 163 16.54 3.85 -3.16
N ARG A 164 15.74 2.83 -3.52
CA ARG A 164 16.20 1.46 -3.81
C ARG A 164 15.97 1.03 -5.26
N ILE A 165 14.95 1.58 -5.90
CA ILE A 165 14.71 1.38 -7.33
C ILE A 165 15.26 2.61 -8.05
N ASN A 166 16.34 2.41 -8.83
CA ASN A 166 16.80 3.41 -9.81
C ASN A 166 15.74 3.52 -10.92
N LEU A 167 14.67 4.28 -10.69
CA LEU A 167 13.64 4.62 -11.69
C LEU A 167 14.04 5.83 -12.53
#